data_AF-A0A7T1WQG0-F1
#
_entry.id   AF-A0A7T1WQG0-F1
#
_cell.length_a   1.000
_cell.length_b   1.000
_cell.length_c   1.000
_cell.angle_alpha   90.00
_cell.angle_beta   90.00
_cell.angle_gamma   90.00
#
_symmetry.space_group_name_H-M   'P 1'
#
loop_
_entity.id
_entity.type
_entity.pdbx_description
1 polymer ?
#
loop_
_entity_poly.entity_id
_entity_poly.type
_entity_poly.pdbx_seq_one_letter_code
_entity_poly.pdbx_strand_id
1 'polypeptide(L)'
;MDIRGAVNTVLYGPADELDAALAAIRAAGIVAHPDAYEAGAICATHHDGTHQPTPEYVEECEERVRTAAVGTDFTVDRTSVWDGSSITSRKLPYDRHTGEWLEELFDTDAPVWLREEQLARLAARKGITVADIELRDSGNPTTRTRRNRAARPVPR
;
A
#
# COMPACT_ATOMS: atom_id res chain seq x y z
N MET A 1 -3.12 -10.21 -6.95
CA MET A 1 -2.35 -10.94 -5.94
C MET A 1 -2.56 -10.20 -4.63
N ASP A 2 -2.82 -10.91 -3.54
CA ASP A 2 -2.85 -10.32 -2.21
C ASP A 2 -1.40 -10.07 -1.78
N ILE A 3 -1.05 -8.80 -1.54
CA ILE A 3 0.33 -8.39 -1.24
C ILE A 3 0.55 -8.10 0.25
N ARG A 4 -0.49 -8.30 1.07
CA ARG A 4 -0.48 -7.98 2.50
C ARG A 4 0.48 -8.91 3.24
N GLY A 5 1.35 -8.33 4.07
CA GLY A 5 2.40 -9.07 4.79
C GLY A 5 3.60 -9.41 3.90
N ALA A 6 3.66 -8.93 2.66
CA ALA A 6 4.86 -9.11 1.84
C ALA A 6 6.02 -8.31 2.45
N VAL A 7 7.18 -8.92 2.55
CA VAL A 7 8.42 -8.21 2.90
C VAL A 7 9.02 -7.69 1.60
N ASN A 8 9.20 -6.39 1.52
CA ASN A 8 9.75 -5.68 0.38
C ASN A 8 11.09 -5.05 0.73
N THR A 9 12.14 -5.46 0.01
CA THR A 9 13.49 -4.93 0.13
C THR A 9 13.85 -4.15 -1.13
N VAL A 10 14.25 -2.89 -0.95
CA VAL A 10 14.68 -2.01 -2.03
C VAL A 10 16.20 -1.94 -2.05
N LEU A 11 16.79 -2.12 -3.23
CA LEU A 11 18.22 -2.03 -3.46
C LEU A 11 18.55 -0.91 -4.44
N TYR A 12 19.68 -0.24 -4.22
CA TYR A 12 20.26 0.73 -5.14
C TYR A 12 21.68 0.34 -5.54
N GLY A 13 22.03 0.68 -6.78
CA GLY A 13 23.34 0.49 -7.35
C GLY A 13 23.48 1.24 -8.67
N PRO A 14 24.59 1.04 -9.39
CA PRO A 14 24.83 1.69 -10.67
C PRO A 14 23.87 1.16 -11.76
N ALA A 15 23.37 2.06 -12.61
CA ALA A 15 22.30 1.75 -13.57
C ALA A 15 22.71 0.73 -14.64
N ASP A 16 23.99 0.69 -15.00
CA ASP A 16 24.57 -0.26 -15.94
C ASP A 16 24.69 -1.69 -15.39
N GLU A 17 24.59 -1.87 -14.06
CA GLU A 17 24.58 -3.19 -13.43
C GLU A 17 23.16 -3.68 -13.07
N LEU A 18 22.12 -2.88 -13.29
CA LEU A 18 20.74 -3.19 -12.89
C LEU A 18 20.30 -4.59 -13.37
N ASP A 19 20.48 -4.89 -14.66
CA ASP A 19 20.05 -6.16 -15.23
C ASP A 19 20.84 -7.35 -14.67
N ALA A 20 22.14 -7.17 -14.42
CA ALA A 20 23.00 -8.20 -13.85
C ALA A 20 22.61 -8.49 -12.39
N ALA A 21 22.40 -7.45 -11.58
CA ALA A 21 21.95 -7.59 -10.20
C ALA A 21 20.56 -8.23 -10.11
N LEU A 22 19.64 -7.82 -10.98
CA LEU A 22 18.30 -8.40 -11.07
C LEU A 22 18.34 -9.89 -11.43
N ALA A 23 19.23 -10.28 -12.35
CA ALA A 23 19.43 -11.68 -12.71
C ALA A 23 20.02 -12.49 -11.54
N ALA A 24 20.99 -11.95 -10.81
CA ALA A 24 21.59 -12.60 -9.64
C ALA A 24 20.56 -12.85 -8.53
N ILE A 25 19.76 -11.82 -8.20
CA ILE A 25 18.71 -11.91 -7.18
C ILE A 25 17.65 -12.96 -7.58
N ARG A 26 17.23 -12.98 -8.85
CA ARG A 26 16.28 -13.99 -9.35
C ARG A 26 16.85 -15.41 -9.37
N ALA A 27 18.14 -15.56 -9.67
CA ALA A 27 18.81 -16.86 -9.63
C ALA A 27 18.84 -17.46 -8.21
N ALA A 28 18.81 -16.62 -7.17
CA ALA A 28 18.64 -17.04 -5.78
C ALA A 28 17.19 -17.45 -5.42
N GLY A 29 16.27 -17.45 -6.40
CA GLY A 29 14.87 -17.80 -6.19
C GLY A 29 14.02 -16.67 -5.60
N ILE A 30 14.54 -15.44 -5.57
CA ILE A 30 13.84 -14.27 -5.03
C ILE A 30 13.03 -13.60 -6.14
N VAL A 31 11.78 -13.26 -5.84
CA VAL A 31 10.95 -12.47 -6.77
C VAL A 31 11.47 -11.03 -6.75
N ALA A 32 12.02 -10.56 -7.87
CA ALA A 32 12.54 -9.20 -7.99
C ALA A 32 12.20 -8.56 -9.33
N HIS A 33 12.02 -7.24 -9.34
CA HIS A 33 11.77 -6.42 -10.52
C HIS A 33 12.39 -5.01 -10.34
N PRO A 34 12.62 -4.26 -11.44
CA PRO A 34 12.92 -2.83 -11.31
C PRO A 34 11.80 -2.11 -10.56
N ASP A 35 12.13 -1.17 -9.70
CA ASP A 35 11.13 -0.40 -8.97
C ASP A 35 10.35 0.52 -9.92
N ALA A 36 9.03 0.62 -9.73
CA ALA A 36 8.15 1.40 -10.61
C ALA A 36 8.11 2.89 -10.24
N TYR A 37 8.55 3.25 -9.03
CA TYR A 37 8.49 4.59 -8.47
C TYR A 37 9.90 5.21 -8.34
N GLU A 38 10.92 4.38 -8.13
CA GLU A 38 12.29 4.81 -7.92
C GLU A 38 13.19 4.34 -9.06
N ALA A 39 13.55 5.28 -9.95
CA ALA A 39 14.41 4.99 -11.08
C ALA A 39 15.77 4.45 -10.63
N GLY A 40 16.18 3.32 -11.21
CA GLY A 40 17.47 2.67 -10.89
C GLY A 40 17.45 1.81 -9.64
N ALA A 41 16.30 1.64 -8.98
CA ALA A 41 16.17 0.74 -7.85
C ALA A 41 15.65 -0.65 -8.27
N ILE A 42 15.99 -1.66 -7.47
CA ILE A 42 15.42 -3.01 -7.56
C ILE A 42 14.52 -3.23 -6.35
N CYS A 43 13.34 -3.76 -6.60
CA CYS A 43 12.34 -4.16 -5.62
C CYS A 43 12.33 -5.70 -5.53
N ALA A 44 12.69 -6.24 -4.37
CA ALA A 44 12.72 -7.68 -4.09
C ALA A 44 11.68 -8.04 -3.03
N THR A 45 10.84 -9.04 -3.31
CA THR A 45 9.64 -9.34 -2.52
C THR A 45 9.64 -10.78 -2.01
N HIS A 46 9.29 -10.94 -0.73
CA HIS A 46 9.11 -12.23 -0.05
C HIS A 46 7.72 -12.28 0.60
N HIS A 47 7.17 -13.49 0.78
CA HIS A 47 5.88 -13.70 1.44
C HIS A 47 5.86 -15.07 2.13
N ASP A 48 5.51 -15.13 3.41
CA ASP A 48 5.43 -16.37 4.21
C ASP A 48 4.00 -16.92 4.32
N GLY A 49 3.04 -16.31 3.63
CA GLY A 49 1.62 -16.62 3.72
C GLY A 49 0.90 -15.86 4.84
N THR A 50 1.61 -15.12 5.70
CA THR A 50 1.02 -14.36 6.81
C THR A 50 0.77 -12.91 6.41
N HIS A 51 -0.16 -12.25 7.12
CA HIS A 51 -0.40 -10.81 6.97
C HIS A 51 0.53 -9.95 7.85
N GLN A 52 1.17 -10.58 8.84
CA GLN A 52 2.04 -9.95 9.84
C GLN A 52 3.29 -10.83 10.00
N PRO A 53 4.26 -10.73 9.07
CA PRO A 53 5.52 -11.44 9.19
C PRO A 53 6.21 -11.07 10.51
N THR A 54 6.90 -12.03 11.12
CA THR A 54 7.64 -11.77 12.36
C THR A 54 8.90 -10.95 12.06
N PRO A 55 9.44 -10.18 13.04
CA PRO A 55 10.69 -9.45 12.85
C PRO A 55 11.84 -10.34 12.38
N GLU A 56 11.95 -11.55 12.89
CA GLU A 56 12.99 -12.51 12.50
C GLU A 56 12.88 -12.91 11.03
N TYR A 57 11.65 -13.08 10.52
CA TYR A 57 11.43 -13.36 9.11
C TYR A 57 11.77 -12.16 8.22
N VAL A 58 11.49 -10.94 8.68
CA VAL A 58 11.87 -9.71 7.96
C VAL A 58 13.40 -9.60 7.87
N GLU A 59 14.11 -9.85 8.96
CA GLU A 59 15.58 -9.88 8.99
C GLU A 59 16.14 -10.97 8.06
N GLU A 60 15.57 -12.18 8.08
CA GLU A 60 15.97 -13.26 7.16
C GLU A 60 15.80 -12.85 5.69
N CYS A 61 14.67 -12.22 5.34
CA CYS A 61 14.42 -11.75 3.98
C CYS A 61 15.47 -10.72 3.53
N GLU A 62 15.79 -9.76 4.40
CA GLU A 62 16.84 -8.78 4.12
C GLU A 62 18.21 -9.43 3.90
N GLU A 63 18.61 -10.33 4.79
CA GLU A 63 19.90 -11.02 4.67
C GLU A 63 20.00 -11.87 3.40
N ARG A 64 18.90 -12.53 3.01
CA ARG A 64 18.85 -13.31 1.76
C ARG A 64 19.04 -12.41 0.54
N VAL A 65 18.39 -11.25 0.51
CA VAL A 65 18.56 -10.26 -0.56
C VAL A 65 19.99 -9.73 -0.57
N ARG A 66 20.53 -9.35 0.59
CA ARG A 66 21.91 -8.88 0.73
C ARG A 66 22.91 -9.91 0.22
N THR A 67 22.72 -11.18 0.57
CA THR A 67 23.56 -12.30 0.13
C THR A 67 23.43 -12.52 -1.38
N ALA A 68 22.23 -12.45 -1.94
CA ALA A 68 22.01 -12.63 -3.37
C ALA A 68 22.59 -11.49 -4.22
N ALA A 69 22.73 -10.30 -3.65
CA ALA A 69 23.37 -9.15 -4.28
C ALA A 69 24.92 -9.15 -4.15
N VAL A 70 25.52 -10.08 -3.40
CA VAL A 70 26.99 -10.19 -3.28
C VAL A 70 27.61 -10.42 -4.66
N GLY A 71 28.62 -9.60 -5.00
CA GLY A 71 29.27 -9.63 -6.30
C GLY A 71 28.64 -8.68 -7.32
N THR A 72 27.66 -7.88 -6.90
CA THR A 72 27.10 -6.74 -7.64
C THR A 72 27.39 -5.46 -6.86
N ASP A 73 27.32 -4.30 -7.52
CA ASP A 73 27.43 -3.01 -6.84
C ASP A 73 26.07 -2.52 -6.26
N PHE A 74 25.07 -3.41 -6.15
CA PHE A 74 23.79 -3.12 -5.51
C PHE A 74 23.83 -3.37 -4.01
N THR A 75 23.26 -2.43 -3.25
CA THR A 75 23.19 -2.47 -1.78
C THR A 75 21.74 -2.33 -1.33
N VAL A 76 21.40 -3.03 -0.25
CA VAL A 76 20.09 -2.87 0.41
C VAL A 76 20.04 -1.50 1.06
N ASP A 77 19.04 -0.69 0.68
CA ASP A 77 18.75 0.61 1.30
C ASP A 77 17.73 0.46 2.42
N ARG A 78 16.64 -0.26 2.14
CA ARG A 78 15.56 -0.45 3.11
C ARG A 78 14.80 -1.74 2.91
N THR A 79 14.29 -2.26 4.02
CA THR A 79 13.33 -3.35 4.07
C THR A 79 12.07 -2.86 4.76
N SER A 80 10.92 -3.17 4.19
CA SER A 80 9.60 -2.75 4.68
C SER A 80 8.63 -3.91 4.58
N VAL A 81 7.71 -4.01 5.52
CA VAL A 81 6.56 -4.91 5.38
C VAL A 81 5.48 -4.12 4.66
N TRP A 82 5.03 -4.62 3.51
CA TRP A 82 3.79 -4.18 2.89
C TRP A 82 2.65 -4.74 3.71
N ASP A 83 2.44 -4.11 4.85
CA ASP A 83 1.25 -4.34 5.61
C ASP A 83 0.06 -3.92 4.74
N GLY A 84 -1.03 -4.67 4.84
CA GLY A 84 -2.27 -4.20 4.23
C GLY A 84 -2.66 -2.81 4.76
N SER A 85 -2.16 -2.41 5.94
CA SER A 85 -2.49 -1.19 6.65
C SER A 85 -2.28 0.07 5.80
N SER A 86 -1.19 0.24 5.05
CA SER A 86 -1.07 1.48 4.24
C SER A 86 -2.17 1.65 3.17
N ILE A 87 -2.87 0.58 2.80
CA ILE A 87 -4.05 0.56 1.91
C ILE A 87 -5.38 0.35 2.68
N THR A 88 -5.39 -0.29 3.86
CA THR A 88 -6.59 -0.63 4.65
C THR A 88 -6.81 0.21 5.90
N SER A 89 -5.78 0.87 6.43
CA SER A 89 -5.85 1.87 7.51
C SER A 89 -6.30 3.22 6.98
N ARG A 90 -6.18 3.44 5.66
CA ARG A 90 -6.59 4.69 5.03
C ARG A 90 -8.05 4.65 4.63
N LYS A 91 -8.86 5.40 5.36
CA LYS A 91 -10.26 5.66 5.04
C LYS A 91 -10.42 7.01 4.33
N LEU A 92 -11.47 7.13 3.54
CA LEU A 92 -11.92 8.39 2.97
C LEU A 92 -13.09 8.91 3.80
N PRO A 93 -12.99 10.12 4.38
CA PRO A 93 -14.10 10.79 5.02
C PRO A 93 -15.18 11.14 3.99
N TYR A 94 -16.43 10.91 4.38
CA TYR A 94 -17.64 11.07 3.59
C TYR A 94 -18.65 11.86 4.41
N ASP A 95 -19.26 12.88 3.82
CA ASP A 95 -20.32 13.65 4.47
C ASP A 95 -21.66 12.92 4.36
N ARG A 96 -22.24 12.58 5.51
CA ARG A 96 -23.49 11.82 5.61
C ARG A 96 -24.71 12.57 5.07
N HIS A 97 -24.69 13.90 5.06
CA HIS A 97 -25.83 14.73 4.65
C HIS A 97 -25.83 15.02 3.16
N THR A 98 -24.68 15.40 2.62
CA THR A 98 -24.52 15.75 1.20
C THR A 98 -24.29 14.52 0.34
N GLY A 99 -23.73 13.46 0.92
CA GLY A 99 -23.36 12.25 0.23
C GLY A 99 -22.07 12.37 -0.59
N GLU A 100 -21.22 13.33 -0.24
CA GLU A 100 -19.99 13.63 -0.97
C GLU A 100 -18.73 13.16 -0.23
N TRP A 101 -17.69 12.85 -1.00
CA TRP A 101 -16.36 12.57 -0.46
C TRP A 101 -15.68 13.86 -0.05
N LEU A 102 -15.02 13.87 1.11
CA LEU A 102 -14.34 15.05 1.63
C LEU A 102 -12.88 15.21 1.17
N GLU A 103 -12.45 14.34 0.25
CA GLU A 103 -11.20 14.42 -0.52
C GLU A 103 -9.91 14.49 0.34
N GLU A 104 -9.93 13.91 1.53
CA GLU A 104 -8.77 13.79 2.41
C GLU A 104 -8.55 12.32 2.79
N LEU A 105 -7.30 11.86 2.86
CA LEU A 105 -7.00 10.53 3.37
C LEU A 105 -6.91 10.59 4.90
N PHE A 106 -7.61 9.67 5.55
CA PHE A 106 -7.63 9.53 7.00
C PHE A 106 -6.96 8.23 7.41
N ASP A 107 -5.85 8.32 8.14
CA ASP A 107 -5.13 7.15 8.65
C ASP A 107 -5.73 6.71 9.99
N THR A 108 -6.38 5.54 10.02
CA THR A 108 -6.99 5.00 11.23
C THR A 108 -6.00 4.52 12.27
N ASP A 109 -4.74 4.31 11.87
CA ASP A 109 -3.70 3.77 12.74
C ASP A 109 -2.84 4.88 13.37
N ALA A 110 -3.07 6.13 12.97
CA ALA A 110 -2.48 7.30 13.61
C ALA A 110 -2.92 7.42 15.09
N PRO A 111 -2.09 8.03 15.96
CA PRO A 111 -2.44 8.30 17.35
C PRO A 111 -3.81 8.98 17.48
N VAL A 112 -4.59 8.61 18.50
CA VAL A 112 -5.97 9.10 18.71
C VAL A 112 -6.05 10.63 18.66
N TRP A 113 -5.13 11.32 19.35
CA TRP A 113 -5.11 12.78 19.39
C TRP A 113 -4.91 13.42 18.00
N LEU A 114 -4.09 12.81 17.14
CA LEU A 114 -3.82 13.29 15.79
C LEU A 114 -5.03 13.04 14.88
N ARG A 115 -5.70 11.90 15.07
CA ARG A 115 -6.95 11.57 14.37
C ARG A 115 -8.09 12.54 14.72
N GLU A 116 -8.25 12.86 15.99
CA GLU A 116 -9.24 13.83 16.47
C GLU A 116 -8.96 15.23 15.92
N GLU A 117 -7.70 15.67 15.96
CA GLU A 117 -7.28 16.96 15.40
C GLU A 117 -7.55 17.03 13.88
N GLN A 118 -7.24 15.96 13.14
CA GLN A 118 -7.47 15.90 11.70
C GLN A 118 -8.96 16.00 11.37
N LEU A 119 -9.83 15.25 12.07
CA LEU A 119 -11.28 15.31 11.86
C LEU A 119 -11.85 16.69 12.23
N ALA A 120 -11.41 17.28 13.34
CA ALA A 120 -11.85 18.61 13.75
C ALA A 120 -11.47 19.68 12.72
N ARG A 121 -10.24 19.63 12.21
CA ARG A 121 -9.76 20.53 11.15
C ARG A 121 -10.55 20.33 9.85
N LEU A 122 -10.84 19.09 9.47
CA LEU A 122 -11.62 18.78 8.29
C LEU A 122 -13.05 19.31 8.40
N ALA A 123 -13.70 19.06 9.53
CA ALA A 123 -15.04 19.55 9.84
C ALA A 123 -15.11 21.08 9.76
N ALA A 124 -14.15 21.78 10.39
CA ALA A 124 -14.08 23.24 10.36
C ALA A 124 -13.92 23.80 8.94
N ARG A 125 -13.05 23.22 8.11
CA ARG A 125 -12.86 23.68 6.72
C ARG A 125 -14.06 23.41 5.82
N LYS A 126 -14.81 22.34 6.08
CA LYS A 126 -16.00 21.97 5.29
C LYS A 126 -17.29 22.57 5.84
N GLY A 127 -17.23 23.24 6.99
CA GLY A 127 -18.40 23.86 7.62
C GLY A 127 -19.41 22.84 8.18
N ILE A 128 -18.93 21.66 8.58
CA ILE A 128 -19.75 20.54 9.12
C ILE A 128 -19.30 20.19 10.53
N THR A 129 -20.01 19.28 11.20
CA THR A 129 -19.57 18.73 12.49
C THR A 129 -18.80 17.42 12.28
N VAL A 130 -17.94 17.05 13.23
CA VAL A 130 -17.24 15.75 13.18
C VAL A 130 -18.22 14.57 13.15
N ALA A 131 -19.39 14.71 13.79
CA ALA A 131 -20.44 13.67 13.80
C ALA A 131 -21.07 13.42 12.42
N ASP A 132 -20.92 14.38 11.50
CA ASP A 132 -21.42 14.29 10.12
C ASP A 132 -20.43 13.55 9.19
N ILE A 133 -19.22 13.25 9.68
CA ILE A 133 -18.18 12.57 8.94
C ILE A 133 -18.28 11.05 9.16
N GLU A 134 -18.49 10.31 8.08
CA GLU A 134 -18.39 8.85 8.05
C GLU A 134 -17.07 8.43 7.39
N LEU A 135 -16.31 7.55 8.03
CA LEU A 135 -15.07 7.02 7.45
C LEU A 135 -15.36 5.74 6.67
N ARG A 136 -15.15 5.76 5.35
CA ARG A 136 -15.37 4.60 4.47
C ARG A 136 -14.07 4.10 3.87
N ASP A 137 -14.04 2.83 3.49
CA ASP A 137 -12.88 2.27 2.81
C ASP A 137 -12.68 2.95 1.45
N SER A 138 -11.42 3.20 1.10
CA SER A 138 -11.01 3.80 -0.17
C SER A 138 -11.20 2.88 -1.39
N GLY A 139 -11.92 1.76 -1.21
CA GLY A 139 -12.22 0.77 -2.24
C GLY A 139 -12.72 1.41 -3.52
N ASN A 140 -11.89 1.31 -4.55
CA ASN A 140 -12.07 1.83 -5.91
C ASN A 140 -13.55 2.01 -6.34
N PRO A 141 -14.03 3.24 -6.59
CA PRO A 141 -15.42 3.47 -6.99
C PRO A 141 -15.75 3.00 -8.41
N THR A 142 -14.80 2.42 -9.17
CA THR A 142 -15.01 2.09 -10.59
C THR A 142 -15.61 0.70 -10.90
N THR A 143 -15.92 -0.16 -9.92
CA THR A 143 -16.49 -1.50 -10.21
C THR A 143 -17.86 -1.81 -9.60
N ARG A 144 -18.57 -0.87 -8.97
CA ARG A 144 -19.93 -1.13 -8.43
C ARG A 144 -21.08 -0.29 -9.00
N THR A 145 -20.95 0.19 -10.23
CA THR A 145 -22.05 0.86 -10.96
C THR A 145 -22.28 0.28 -12.36
N ARG A 146 -22.41 -1.04 -12.49
CA ARG A 146 -23.13 -1.68 -13.61
C ARG A 146 -23.69 -3.04 -13.20
N ARG A 147 -24.76 -3.06 -12.42
CA ARG A 147 -25.83 -4.07 -12.50
C ARG A 147 -27.04 -3.54 -11.75
N ASN A 148 -28.19 -3.62 -12.41
CA ASN A 148 -29.53 -3.20 -11.99
C ASN A 148 -29.91 -1.73 -12.26
N ARG A 149 -29.73 -1.30 -13.51
CA ARG A 149 -30.70 -0.38 -14.15
C ARG A 149 -31.23 -0.99 -15.44
N ALA A 150 -32.13 -1.96 -15.28
CA ALA A 150 -33.12 -2.43 -16.25
C ALA A 150 -33.93 -3.52 -15.52
N ALA A 151 -35.26 -3.57 -15.47
CA ALA A 151 -36.32 -2.70 -15.92
C ALA A 151 -37.57 -3.22 -15.20
N ARG A 152 -38.38 -2.34 -14.62
CA ARG A 152 -39.82 -2.57 -14.45
C ARG A 152 -40.49 -1.21 -14.48
N PRO A 153 -41.77 -1.07 -14.89
CA PRO A 153 -42.64 -2.03 -15.60
C PRO A 153 -43.41 -1.38 -16.77
N VAL A 154 -44.08 -2.14 -17.62
CA VAL A 154 -45.42 -1.76 -18.14
C VAL A 154 -46.20 -3.01 -18.61
N PRO A 155 -47.54 -2.98 -18.54
CA PRO A 155 -48.43 -4.14 -18.47
C PRO A 155 -49.07 -4.48 -19.82
N ARG A 156 -49.67 -5.67 -19.90
CA ARG A 156 -50.96 -5.91 -20.56
C ARG A 156 -51.74 -6.93 -19.75
#